data_AF-A0A961LGA4-F1
#
_entry.id   AF-A0A961LGA4-F1
#
_cell.length_a   1.000
_cell.length_b   1.000
_cell.length_c   1.000
_cell.angle_alpha   90.00
_cell.angle_beta   90.00
_cell.angle_gamma   90.00
#
_symmetry.space_group_name_H-M   'P 1'
#
loop_
_entity.id
_entity.type
_entity.pdbx_description
1 polymer ?
#
loop_
_entity_poly.entity_id
_entity_poly.type
_entity_poly.pdbx_seq_one_letter_code
_entity_poly.pdbx_strand_id
1 'polypeptide(L)'
;MTFDAAEKHQSQIPALQLLVALGFTPLSQAEAVRQRGGRLRNVVLDDVLADQLLRINSFTYRGREYPFDLEDAHEAIRRLKPTPDRQKGLRGTNQDIYDTLVLGTTITKTIQGDSKSYSFRYVDWDTPSNNVYHVTAEVSVERTASTQTKRCDIVAYVNGIPFLVIENKRPTESLKKAGSQLIGYQNEDNIPQLFHFAQLLMVMNRVEARYATVGTPRQFWQTWRDEEDRDEIIDPLANRPLTAAEADAVFSGDFAFARAHFEALAAEGARAITAQDRAIHAMCRPERLLDLIRRFTVFDGGARKVARHQQFFGIRKAVERVRQFNLDSRRKGGVIWHTQGSGKSLTMVMLGRSLALDKAIPNPRILIVTDRDDLDKQIKDTFKSCELEPVRATS
;
A
#
# COMPACT_ATOMS: atom_id res chain seq x y z
N MET A 1 -33.10 22.06 -13.83
CA MET A 1 -31.68 21.75 -13.61
C MET A 1 -31.34 20.53 -14.45
N THR A 2 -30.59 20.72 -15.53
CA THR A 2 -30.01 19.61 -16.30
C THR A 2 -28.97 18.91 -15.43
N PHE A 3 -29.10 17.60 -15.25
CA PHE A 3 -28.13 16.78 -14.53
C PHE A 3 -26.80 16.80 -15.31
N ASP A 4 -25.75 17.40 -14.75
CA ASP A 4 -24.42 17.30 -15.33
C ASP A 4 -23.83 15.95 -14.94
N ALA A 5 -23.59 15.10 -15.95
CA ALA A 5 -23.04 13.76 -15.74
C ALA A 5 -21.67 13.79 -15.03
N ALA A 6 -20.93 14.90 -15.14
CA ALA A 6 -19.65 15.10 -14.46
C ALA A 6 -19.80 15.16 -12.93
N GLU A 7 -20.98 15.51 -12.40
CA GLU A 7 -21.23 15.52 -10.94
C GLU A 7 -21.03 14.14 -10.29
N LYS A 8 -21.18 13.05 -11.07
CA LYS A 8 -20.91 11.69 -10.61
C LYS A 8 -19.46 11.48 -10.17
N HIS A 9 -18.53 12.24 -10.74
CA HIS A 9 -17.09 12.09 -10.55
C HIS A 9 -16.49 13.11 -9.58
N GLN A 10 -17.32 13.88 -8.86
CA GLN A 10 -16.89 14.86 -7.84
C GLN A 10 -16.09 14.29 -6.67
N SER A 11 -16.09 12.97 -6.52
CA SER A 11 -15.26 12.25 -5.53
C SER A 11 -13.98 11.71 -6.20
N GLN A 12 -14.15 11.03 -7.33
CA GLN A 12 -13.08 10.28 -8.00
C GLN A 12 -12.03 11.15 -8.67
N ILE A 13 -12.42 12.19 -9.42
CA ILE A 13 -11.46 13.06 -10.13
C ILE A 13 -10.61 13.86 -9.12
N PRO A 14 -11.17 14.48 -8.07
CA PRO A 14 -10.34 15.12 -7.04
C PRO A 14 -9.41 14.16 -6.30
N ALA A 15 -9.82 12.90 -6.08
CA ALA A 15 -8.93 11.88 -5.50
C ALA A 15 -7.75 11.59 -6.44
N LEU A 16 -8.03 11.40 -7.73
CA LEU A 16 -7.02 11.14 -8.74
C LEU A 16 -6.04 12.31 -8.87
N GLN A 17 -6.55 13.56 -8.96
CA GLN A 17 -5.72 14.76 -9.02
C GLN A 17 -4.78 14.88 -7.81
N LEU A 18 -5.28 14.62 -6.60
CA LEU A 18 -4.44 14.66 -5.40
C LEU A 18 -3.38 13.55 -5.43
N LEU A 19 -3.73 12.32 -5.80
CA LEU A 19 -2.73 11.25 -5.97
C LEU A 19 -1.64 11.66 -6.98
N VAL A 20 -2.02 12.30 -8.09
CA VAL A 20 -1.05 12.81 -9.07
C VAL A 20 -0.17 13.91 -8.46
N ALA A 21 -0.74 14.83 -7.67
CA ALA A 21 0.04 15.83 -6.93
C ALA A 21 0.96 15.24 -5.85
N LEU A 22 0.67 14.05 -5.33
CA LEU A 22 1.53 13.30 -4.41
C LEU A 22 2.66 12.51 -5.12
N GLY A 23 2.77 12.61 -6.45
CA GLY A 23 3.85 11.98 -7.23
C GLY A 23 3.46 10.70 -7.96
N PHE A 24 2.18 10.35 -8.05
CA PHE A 24 1.73 9.24 -8.87
C PHE A 24 1.58 9.69 -10.33
N THR A 25 2.25 8.99 -11.26
CA THR A 25 2.10 9.25 -12.69
C THR A 25 0.75 8.70 -13.17
N PRO A 26 -0.15 9.52 -13.72
CA PRO A 26 -1.44 9.04 -14.21
C PRO A 26 -1.25 8.26 -15.50
N LEU A 27 -1.90 7.10 -15.61
CA LEU A 27 -2.02 6.35 -16.85
C LEU A 27 -3.45 6.52 -17.39
N SER A 28 -3.56 6.72 -18.69
CA SER A 28 -4.86 6.62 -19.34
C SER A 28 -5.42 5.20 -19.20
N GLN A 29 -6.74 5.05 -19.28
CA GLN A 29 -7.37 3.73 -19.16
C GLN A 29 -6.84 2.74 -20.21
N ALA A 30 -6.60 3.22 -21.43
CA ALA A 30 -6.02 2.42 -22.52
C ALA A 30 -4.53 2.08 -22.27
N GLU A 31 -3.76 3.04 -21.76
CA GLU A 31 -2.36 2.83 -21.36
C GLU A 31 -2.27 1.75 -20.27
N ALA A 32 -3.10 1.83 -19.23
CA ALA A 32 -3.14 0.85 -18.17
C ALA A 32 -3.51 -0.55 -18.67
N VAL A 33 -4.32 -0.68 -19.73
CA VAL A 33 -4.59 -1.98 -20.37
C VAL A 33 -3.36 -2.46 -21.17
N ARG A 34 -2.69 -1.57 -21.91
CA ARG A 34 -1.49 -1.91 -22.67
C ARG A 34 -0.37 -2.41 -21.76
N GLN A 35 -0.10 -1.69 -20.68
CA GLN A 35 0.91 -2.04 -19.67
C GLN A 35 0.62 -3.38 -18.97
N ARG A 36 -0.64 -3.85 -18.98
CA ARG A 36 -1.05 -5.18 -18.51
C ARG A 36 -0.95 -6.25 -19.62
N GLY A 37 -0.24 -5.97 -20.71
CA GLY A 37 -0.10 -6.84 -21.87
C GLY A 37 -1.38 -6.98 -22.71
N GLY A 38 -2.28 -5.99 -22.63
CA GLY A 38 -3.57 -6.01 -23.34
C GLY A 38 -4.60 -6.99 -22.75
N ARG A 39 -4.33 -7.58 -21.58
CA ARG A 39 -5.15 -8.64 -20.97
C ARG A 39 -5.85 -8.12 -19.71
N LEU A 40 -7.18 -8.09 -19.71
CA LEU A 40 -7.96 -7.59 -18.57
C LEU A 40 -7.90 -8.49 -17.33
N ARG A 41 -7.64 -9.79 -17.49
CA ARG A 41 -7.35 -10.68 -16.36
C ARG A 41 -6.02 -10.37 -15.66
N ASN A 42 -5.03 -9.86 -16.38
CA ASN A 42 -3.76 -9.45 -15.79
C ASN A 42 -3.97 -8.14 -15.01
N VAL A 43 -3.33 -8.02 -13.85
CA VAL A 43 -3.50 -6.85 -12.97
C VAL A 43 -2.20 -6.11 -12.75
N VAL A 44 -1.05 -6.71 -13.08
CA VAL A 44 0.29 -6.10 -12.96
C VAL A 44 0.63 -5.36 -14.24
N LEU A 45 1.20 -4.16 -14.11
CA LEU A 45 1.80 -3.41 -15.22
C LEU A 45 3.16 -4.05 -15.51
N ASP A 46 3.18 -5.04 -16.40
CA ASP A 46 4.32 -5.95 -16.60
C ASP A 46 5.53 -5.21 -17.15
N ASP A 47 5.35 -4.31 -18.11
CA ASP A 47 6.46 -3.56 -18.70
C ASP A 47 7.07 -2.59 -17.67
N VAL A 48 6.22 -1.87 -16.90
CA VAL A 48 6.68 -1.02 -15.79
C VAL A 48 7.44 -1.84 -14.75
N LEU A 49 6.93 -3.02 -14.38
CA LEU A 49 7.58 -3.87 -13.39
C LEU A 49 8.92 -4.38 -13.90
N ALA A 50 8.99 -4.87 -15.14
CA ALA A 50 10.23 -5.35 -15.74
C ALA A 50 11.31 -4.26 -15.78
N ASP A 51 10.97 -3.09 -16.32
CA ASP A 51 11.87 -1.94 -16.39
C ASP A 51 12.39 -1.56 -15.00
N GLN A 52 11.50 -1.58 -14.02
CA GLN A 52 11.87 -1.11 -12.70
C GLN A 52 12.67 -2.12 -11.90
N LEU A 53 12.41 -3.42 -12.09
CA LEU A 53 13.24 -4.48 -11.51
C LEU A 53 14.69 -4.41 -12.02
N LEU A 54 14.91 -4.06 -13.29
CA LEU A 54 16.26 -3.86 -13.84
C LEU A 54 16.97 -2.64 -13.22
N ARG A 55 16.23 -1.57 -12.92
CA ARG A 55 16.82 -0.33 -12.37
C ARG A 55 17.19 -0.44 -10.89
N ILE A 56 16.38 -1.13 -10.09
CA ILE A 56 16.56 -1.15 -8.62
C ILE A 56 17.39 -2.33 -8.12
N ASN A 57 17.81 -3.24 -9.00
CA ASN A 57 18.57 -4.44 -8.65
C ASN A 57 19.91 -4.50 -9.38
N SER A 58 20.94 -4.86 -8.63
CA SER A 58 22.28 -5.22 -9.11
C SER A 58 22.86 -6.26 -8.16
N PHE A 59 23.94 -6.93 -8.57
CA PHE A 59 24.62 -7.90 -7.70
C PHE A 59 26.13 -7.76 -7.80
N THR A 60 26.83 -8.15 -6.73
CA THR A 60 28.29 -8.09 -6.66
C THR A 60 28.91 -9.48 -6.82
N TYR A 61 29.82 -9.63 -7.78
CA TYR A 61 30.64 -10.83 -7.97
C TYR A 61 32.12 -10.46 -8.00
N ARG A 62 32.91 -11.09 -7.12
CA ARG A 62 34.37 -10.84 -6.98
C ARG A 62 34.72 -9.35 -6.89
N GLY A 63 33.96 -8.60 -6.10
CA GLY A 63 34.18 -7.17 -5.86
C GLY A 63 33.74 -6.23 -6.99
N ARG A 64 33.13 -6.75 -8.06
CA ARG A 64 32.59 -5.94 -9.16
C ARG A 64 31.07 -6.06 -9.20
N GLU A 65 30.40 -4.95 -9.50
CA GLU A 65 28.95 -4.87 -9.62
C GLU A 65 28.51 -5.22 -11.05
N TYR A 66 27.43 -5.98 -11.15
CA TYR A 66 26.83 -6.45 -12.39
C TYR A 66 25.32 -6.15 -12.37
N PRO A 67 24.74 -5.73 -13.51
CA PRO A 67 23.30 -5.62 -13.65
C PRO A 67 22.65 -7.01 -13.78
N PHE A 68 21.40 -7.11 -13.35
CA PHE A 68 20.54 -8.20 -13.80
C PHE A 68 20.04 -7.93 -15.23
N ASP A 69 19.63 -8.98 -15.93
CA ASP A 69 19.10 -8.90 -17.28
C ASP A 69 17.57 -9.09 -17.33
N LEU A 70 17.00 -8.94 -18.52
CA LEU A 70 15.55 -9.01 -18.72
C LEU A 70 14.98 -10.40 -18.42
N GLU A 71 15.77 -11.46 -18.57
CA GLU A 71 15.34 -12.82 -18.25
C GLU A 71 15.18 -12.98 -16.73
N ASP A 72 16.12 -12.43 -15.95
CA ASP A 72 16.05 -12.37 -14.49
C ASP A 72 14.78 -11.62 -14.02
N ALA A 73 14.50 -10.46 -14.62
CA ALA A 73 13.31 -9.67 -14.30
C ALA A 73 12.02 -10.43 -14.62
N HIS A 74 11.93 -11.05 -15.80
CA HIS A 74 10.78 -11.88 -16.16
C HIS A 74 10.64 -13.12 -15.27
N GLU A 75 11.73 -13.72 -14.83
CA GLU A 75 11.69 -14.81 -13.86
C GLU A 75 11.11 -14.35 -12.52
N ALA A 76 11.57 -13.21 -12.00
CA ALA A 76 11.00 -12.63 -10.79
C ALA A 76 9.49 -12.35 -10.94
N ILE A 77 9.07 -11.75 -12.06
CA ILE A 77 7.65 -11.50 -12.34
C ILE A 77 6.84 -12.81 -12.35
N ARG A 78 7.36 -13.87 -12.99
CA ARG A 78 6.71 -15.19 -12.99
C ARG A 78 6.58 -15.77 -11.57
N ARG A 79 7.60 -15.60 -10.72
CA ARG A 79 7.59 -16.07 -9.33
C ARG A 79 6.62 -15.28 -8.46
N LEU A 80 6.44 -13.99 -8.74
CA LEU A 80 5.51 -13.12 -8.01
C LEU A 80 4.04 -13.43 -8.33
N LYS A 81 3.74 -13.83 -9.58
CA LYS A 81 2.36 -14.11 -10.01
C LYS A 81 1.88 -15.48 -9.52
N PRO A 82 0.76 -15.55 -8.77
CA PRO A 82 0.26 -16.83 -8.26
C PRO A 82 -0.19 -17.77 -9.37
N THR A 83 0.31 -19.00 -9.37
CA THR A 83 -0.16 -20.09 -10.24
C THR A 83 -1.26 -20.90 -9.53
N PRO A 84 -2.19 -21.56 -10.24
CA PRO A 84 -3.30 -22.29 -9.62
C PRO A 84 -2.88 -23.32 -8.57
N ASP A 85 -1.73 -23.98 -8.76
CA ASP A 85 -1.15 -24.96 -7.83
C ASP A 85 -0.55 -24.35 -6.55
N ARG A 86 -0.25 -23.04 -6.57
CA ARG A 86 0.36 -22.31 -5.44
C ARG A 86 -0.62 -21.41 -4.69
N GLN A 87 -1.82 -21.21 -5.21
CA GLN A 87 -2.81 -20.34 -4.59
C GLN A 87 -3.37 -20.97 -3.30
N LYS A 88 -3.34 -20.19 -2.21
CA LYS A 88 -3.82 -20.58 -0.87
C LYS A 88 -5.09 -19.82 -0.49
N GLY A 89 -6.02 -19.71 -1.44
CA GLY A 89 -7.16 -18.79 -1.36
C GLY A 89 -6.73 -17.32 -1.26
N LEU A 90 -7.69 -16.41 -1.03
CA LEU A 90 -7.43 -14.96 -1.02
C LEU A 90 -6.38 -14.55 0.02
N ARG A 91 -6.56 -14.97 1.28
CA ARG A 91 -5.74 -14.51 2.41
C ARG A 91 -4.33 -15.07 2.36
N GLY A 92 -4.19 -16.39 2.15
CA GLY A 92 -2.88 -17.04 2.07
C GLY A 92 -2.08 -16.52 0.88
N THR A 93 -2.71 -16.36 -0.28
CA THR A 93 -2.03 -15.81 -1.47
C THR A 93 -1.64 -14.34 -1.28
N ASN A 94 -2.47 -13.52 -0.63
CA ASN A 94 -2.11 -12.13 -0.31
C ASN A 94 -0.94 -12.03 0.68
N GLN A 95 -0.88 -12.96 1.65
CA GLN A 95 0.25 -13.04 2.58
C GLN A 95 1.54 -13.46 1.87
N ASP A 96 1.51 -14.54 1.08
CA ASP A 96 2.66 -15.01 0.31
C ASP A 96 3.23 -13.90 -0.61
N ILE A 97 2.36 -13.12 -1.26
CA ILE A 97 2.78 -11.96 -2.05
C ILE A 97 3.37 -10.88 -1.15
N TYR A 98 2.72 -10.50 -0.04
CA TYR A 98 3.27 -9.51 0.89
C TYR A 98 4.68 -9.88 1.34
N ASP A 99 4.90 -11.14 1.75
CA ASP A 99 6.20 -11.62 2.21
C ASP A 99 7.23 -11.56 1.08
N THR A 100 6.84 -11.97 -0.13
CA THR A 100 7.70 -11.85 -1.32
C THR A 100 8.07 -10.40 -1.62
N LEU A 101 7.15 -9.45 -1.47
CA LEU A 101 7.43 -8.03 -1.68
C LEU A 101 8.39 -7.47 -0.63
N VAL A 102 8.24 -7.88 0.64
CA VAL A 102 9.06 -7.37 1.76
C VAL A 102 10.44 -8.02 1.81
N LEU A 103 10.52 -9.33 1.59
CA LEU A 103 11.76 -10.12 1.69
C LEU A 103 12.53 -10.17 0.36
N GLY A 104 11.84 -10.00 -0.76
CA GLY A 104 12.37 -10.24 -2.10
C GLY A 104 12.45 -11.73 -2.44
N THR A 105 13.21 -12.01 -3.49
CA THR A 105 13.55 -13.37 -3.94
C THR A 105 15.06 -13.47 -4.16
N THR A 106 15.51 -14.60 -4.72
CA THR A 106 16.90 -14.75 -5.16
C THR A 106 16.97 -15.21 -6.61
N ILE A 107 17.88 -14.64 -7.40
CA ILE A 107 18.14 -15.05 -8.78
C ILE A 107 19.52 -15.68 -8.85
N THR A 108 19.62 -16.83 -9.50
CA THR A 108 20.88 -17.56 -9.65
C THR A 108 21.57 -17.10 -10.93
N LYS A 109 22.82 -16.63 -10.81
CA LYS A 109 23.67 -16.29 -11.95
C LYS A 109 24.85 -17.24 -12.01
N THR A 110 25.16 -17.71 -13.22
CA THR A 110 26.35 -18.50 -13.50
C THR A 110 27.37 -17.63 -14.25
N ILE A 111 28.49 -17.34 -13.60
CA ILE A 111 29.55 -16.49 -14.16
C ILE A 111 30.84 -17.29 -14.17
N GLN A 112 31.44 -17.49 -15.35
CA GLN A 112 32.69 -18.24 -15.50
C GLN A 112 32.64 -19.65 -14.86
N GLY A 113 31.49 -20.32 -14.92
CA GLY A 113 31.27 -21.64 -14.33
C GLY A 113 30.97 -21.67 -12.82
N ASP A 114 30.94 -20.51 -12.16
CA ASP A 114 30.55 -20.37 -10.75
C ASP A 114 29.09 -19.90 -10.64
N SER A 115 28.24 -20.72 -10.02
CA SER A 115 26.79 -20.44 -9.86
C SER A 115 26.50 -19.95 -8.45
N LYS A 116 25.95 -18.74 -8.33
CA LYS A 116 25.57 -18.14 -7.04
C LYS A 116 24.18 -17.51 -7.11
N SER A 117 23.45 -17.56 -6.00
CA SER A 117 22.15 -16.91 -5.85
C SER A 117 22.32 -15.54 -5.20
N TYR A 118 21.69 -14.53 -5.79
CA TYR A 118 21.78 -13.13 -5.39
C TYR A 118 20.40 -12.60 -5.01
N SER A 119 20.34 -11.76 -3.97
CA SER A 119 19.10 -11.11 -3.55
C SER A 119 18.53 -10.24 -4.66
N PHE A 120 17.20 -10.28 -4.82
CA PHE A 120 16.47 -9.57 -5.85
C PHE A 120 15.17 -9.03 -5.25
N ARG A 121 14.97 -7.71 -5.26
CA ARG A 121 13.86 -7.02 -4.60
C ARG A 121 12.84 -6.50 -5.62
N TYR A 122 11.57 -6.48 -5.21
CA TYR A 122 10.47 -5.90 -5.99
C TYR A 122 10.19 -4.44 -5.66
N VAL A 123 10.57 -3.99 -4.46
CA VAL A 123 10.34 -2.64 -3.95
C VAL A 123 11.60 -2.15 -3.24
N ASP A 124 12.01 -0.92 -3.52
CA ASP A 124 13.01 -0.22 -2.72
C ASP A 124 12.34 0.40 -1.50
N TRP A 125 12.25 -0.39 -0.43
CA TRP A 125 11.61 0.03 0.81
C TRP A 125 12.41 1.04 1.63
N ASP A 126 13.70 1.21 1.32
CA ASP A 126 14.60 2.06 2.08
C ASP A 126 14.69 3.46 1.48
N THR A 127 14.50 3.57 0.16
CA THR A 127 14.49 4.84 -0.56
C THR A 127 13.23 4.91 -1.41
N PRO A 128 12.11 5.41 -0.87
CA PRO A 128 10.82 5.47 -1.56
C PRO A 128 10.89 6.10 -2.95
N SER A 129 11.69 7.16 -3.11
CA SER A 129 11.90 7.87 -4.38
C SER A 129 12.56 7.04 -5.49
N ASN A 130 13.16 5.88 -5.18
CA ASN A 130 13.70 4.97 -6.20
C ASN A 130 12.61 4.13 -6.86
N ASN A 131 11.41 4.09 -6.28
CA ASN A 131 10.26 3.40 -6.86
C ASN A 131 9.53 4.31 -7.85
N VAL A 132 8.78 3.70 -8.77
CA VAL A 132 7.84 4.43 -9.63
C VAL A 132 6.42 4.19 -9.15
N TYR A 133 5.62 5.24 -9.20
CA TYR A 133 4.25 5.26 -8.69
C TYR A 133 3.32 5.60 -9.85
N HIS A 134 2.31 4.77 -10.08
CA HIS A 134 1.33 5.00 -11.14
C HIS A 134 -0.09 4.95 -10.59
N VAL A 135 -1.01 5.67 -11.24
CA VAL A 135 -2.43 5.64 -10.87
C VAL A 135 -3.29 5.62 -12.13
N THR A 136 -4.37 4.85 -12.12
CA THR A 136 -5.37 4.84 -13.20
C THR A 136 -6.76 4.74 -12.59
N ALA A 137 -7.73 5.32 -13.29
CA ALA A 137 -9.13 5.20 -12.96
C ALA A 137 -9.83 4.07 -13.76
N GLU A 138 -11.04 3.71 -13.33
CA GLU A 138 -11.96 2.82 -14.03
C GLU A 138 -11.33 1.46 -14.44
N VAL A 139 -10.53 0.90 -13.54
CA VAL A 139 -9.74 -0.30 -13.83
C VAL A 139 -10.64 -1.51 -13.93
N SER A 140 -10.88 -1.93 -15.16
CA SER A 140 -11.66 -3.12 -15.47
C SER A 140 -10.78 -4.38 -15.41
N VAL A 141 -11.28 -5.39 -14.70
CA VAL A 141 -10.63 -6.69 -14.48
C VAL A 141 -11.62 -7.81 -14.78
N GLU A 142 -11.22 -8.78 -15.58
CA GLU A 142 -12.02 -9.97 -15.87
C GLU A 142 -12.20 -10.84 -14.64
N ARG A 143 -13.39 -11.38 -14.45
CA ARG A 143 -13.71 -12.28 -13.34
C ARG A 143 -12.99 -13.62 -13.51
N THR A 144 -12.74 -14.31 -12.40
CA THR A 144 -12.22 -15.68 -12.43
C THR A 144 -13.11 -16.57 -13.30
N ALA A 145 -12.49 -17.31 -14.23
CA ALA A 145 -13.19 -18.23 -15.14
C ALA A 145 -14.34 -17.59 -15.96
N SER A 146 -14.31 -16.29 -16.21
CA SER A 146 -15.33 -15.58 -16.99
C SER A 146 -14.74 -14.40 -17.77
N THR A 147 -15.39 -14.02 -18.87
CA THR A 147 -15.08 -12.80 -19.64
C THR A 147 -15.83 -11.57 -19.13
N GLN A 148 -16.77 -11.75 -18.18
CA GLN A 148 -17.40 -10.62 -17.50
C GLN A 148 -16.39 -9.88 -16.63
N THR A 149 -16.53 -8.57 -16.51
CA THR A 149 -15.60 -7.74 -15.75
C THR A 149 -16.21 -7.22 -14.45
N LYS A 150 -15.35 -6.93 -13.48
CA LYS A 150 -15.61 -5.97 -12.40
C LYS A 150 -14.71 -4.76 -12.61
N ARG A 151 -15.13 -3.63 -12.07
CA ARG A 151 -14.43 -2.36 -12.24
C ARG A 151 -14.17 -1.74 -10.88
N CYS A 152 -12.94 -1.31 -10.65
CA CYS A 152 -12.55 -0.52 -9.49
C CYS A 152 -12.36 0.93 -9.91
N ASP A 153 -12.81 1.86 -9.08
CA ASP A 153 -12.80 3.29 -9.39
C ASP A 153 -11.38 3.83 -9.56
N ILE A 154 -10.45 3.54 -8.64
CA ILE A 154 -9.04 3.93 -8.76
C ILE A 154 -8.15 2.78 -8.28
N VAL A 155 -7.08 2.50 -9.02
CA VAL A 155 -5.98 1.61 -8.60
C VAL A 155 -4.67 2.37 -8.72
N ALA A 156 -3.88 2.34 -7.64
CA ALA A 156 -2.53 2.86 -7.62
C ALA A 156 -1.49 1.74 -7.47
N TYR A 157 -0.35 1.93 -8.13
CA TYR A 157 0.67 0.93 -8.35
C TYR A 157 2.01 1.41 -7.80
N VAL A 158 2.80 0.49 -7.26
CA VAL A 158 4.21 0.68 -6.93
C VAL A 158 5.02 -0.28 -7.78
N ASN A 159 5.94 0.25 -8.59
CA ASN A 159 6.74 -0.53 -9.55
C ASN A 159 5.88 -1.44 -10.45
N GLY A 160 4.68 -0.99 -10.82
CA GLY A 160 3.74 -1.76 -11.64
C GLY A 160 2.90 -2.80 -10.89
N ILE A 161 3.09 -2.95 -9.58
CA ILE A 161 2.31 -3.89 -8.74
C ILE A 161 1.13 -3.14 -8.10
N PRO A 162 -0.11 -3.67 -8.14
CA PRO A 162 -1.25 -3.03 -7.49
C PRO A 162 -1.05 -2.94 -5.97
N PHE A 163 -1.06 -1.73 -5.42
CA PHE A 163 -0.84 -1.50 -3.98
C PHE A 163 -2.08 -0.93 -3.29
N LEU A 164 -2.77 0.00 -3.95
CA LEU A 164 -3.92 0.71 -3.40
C LEU A 164 -5.12 0.54 -4.31
N VAL A 165 -6.27 0.16 -3.75
CA VAL A 165 -7.56 0.13 -4.44
C VAL A 165 -8.54 1.02 -3.72
N ILE A 166 -9.15 1.95 -4.44
CA ILE A 166 -10.11 2.92 -3.91
C ILE A 166 -11.44 2.73 -4.61
N GLU A 167 -12.52 2.77 -3.81
CA GLU A 167 -13.90 2.88 -4.28
C GLU A 167 -14.50 4.21 -3.82
N ASN A 168 -14.93 5.02 -4.78
CA ASN A 168 -15.53 6.32 -4.57
C ASN A 168 -17.05 6.21 -4.58
N LYS A 169 -17.71 7.12 -3.86
CA LYS A 169 -19.15 7.35 -3.99
C LYS A 169 -19.43 8.85 -4.09
N ARG A 170 -20.62 9.17 -4.57
CA ARG A 170 -21.08 10.56 -4.60
C ARG A 170 -21.12 11.12 -3.17
N PRO A 171 -20.93 12.44 -2.97
CA PRO A 171 -20.93 13.04 -1.63
C PRO A 171 -22.16 12.73 -0.79
N THR A 172 -23.33 12.56 -1.42
CA THR A 172 -24.61 12.27 -0.77
C THR A 172 -24.85 10.78 -0.47
N GLU A 173 -23.97 9.89 -0.96
CA GLU A 173 -24.14 8.44 -0.83
C GLU A 173 -23.37 7.86 0.35
N SER A 174 -23.97 6.88 1.02
CA SER A 174 -23.33 6.16 2.12
C SER A 174 -22.20 5.25 1.64
N LEU A 175 -21.07 5.27 2.36
CA LEU A 175 -19.95 4.36 2.12
C LEU A 175 -20.26 2.89 2.41
N LYS A 176 -21.42 2.57 3.02
CA LYS A 176 -21.84 1.17 3.26
C LYS A 176 -21.86 0.36 1.96
N LYS A 177 -22.33 0.97 0.86
CA LYS A 177 -22.39 0.31 -0.45
C LYS A 177 -21.00 0.10 -1.06
N ALA A 178 -20.13 1.11 -0.97
CA ALA A 178 -18.75 1.02 -1.43
C ALA A 178 -17.96 -0.10 -0.73
N GLY A 179 -18.06 -0.17 0.60
CA GLY A 179 -17.43 -1.23 1.39
C GLY A 179 -17.96 -2.62 1.01
N SER A 180 -19.27 -2.77 0.83
CA SER A 180 -19.84 -4.04 0.37
C SER A 180 -19.39 -4.42 -1.05
N GLN A 181 -19.22 -3.46 -1.97
CA GLN A 181 -18.71 -3.72 -3.32
C GLN A 181 -17.27 -4.23 -3.28
N LEU A 182 -16.38 -3.51 -2.59
CA LEU A 182 -14.97 -3.87 -2.52
C LEU A 182 -14.75 -5.21 -1.79
N ILE A 183 -15.55 -5.50 -0.76
CA ILE A 183 -15.57 -6.83 -0.11
C ILE A 183 -16.07 -7.89 -1.09
N GLY A 184 -17.15 -7.63 -1.84
CA GLY A 184 -17.68 -8.58 -2.81
C GLY A 184 -16.70 -8.90 -3.96
N TYR A 185 -15.93 -7.91 -4.43
CA TYR A 185 -14.93 -8.09 -5.49
C TYR A 185 -13.82 -9.08 -5.13
N GLN A 186 -13.59 -9.30 -3.84
CA GLN A 186 -12.60 -10.25 -3.31
C GLN A 186 -13.05 -11.72 -3.36
N ASN A 187 -14.34 -11.99 -3.63
CA ASN A 187 -14.85 -13.35 -3.71
C ASN A 187 -14.25 -14.11 -4.89
N GLU A 188 -14.17 -15.44 -4.78
CA GLU A 188 -13.50 -16.32 -5.74
C GLU A 188 -14.01 -16.16 -7.19
N ASP A 189 -15.32 -16.03 -7.38
CA ASP A 189 -15.97 -15.84 -8.68
C ASP A 189 -15.90 -14.40 -9.22
N ASN A 190 -15.26 -13.47 -8.49
CA ASN A 190 -15.10 -12.08 -8.91
C ASN A 190 -13.65 -11.84 -9.34
N ILE A 191 -12.95 -10.89 -8.74
CA ILE A 191 -11.62 -10.45 -9.18
C ILE A 191 -10.57 -10.61 -8.06
N PRO A 192 -10.50 -11.75 -7.35
CA PRO A 192 -9.59 -11.96 -6.23
C PRO A 192 -8.13 -11.77 -6.64
N GLN A 193 -7.80 -11.98 -7.92
CA GLN A 193 -6.47 -11.78 -8.47
C GLN A 193 -5.94 -10.35 -8.33
N LEU A 194 -6.80 -9.33 -8.30
CA LEU A 194 -6.35 -7.96 -7.97
C LEU A 194 -5.99 -7.85 -6.49
N PHE A 195 -6.79 -8.47 -5.63
CA PHE A 195 -6.65 -8.43 -4.17
C PHE A 195 -5.61 -9.39 -3.63
N HIS A 196 -5.10 -10.33 -4.44
CA HIS A 196 -3.85 -11.03 -4.14
C HIS A 196 -2.69 -10.01 -4.01
N PHE A 197 -2.67 -8.96 -4.83
CA PHE A 197 -1.62 -7.93 -4.79
C PHE A 197 -1.96 -6.72 -3.94
N ALA A 198 -3.23 -6.32 -3.85
CA ALA A 198 -3.62 -5.10 -3.12
C ALA A 198 -3.13 -5.13 -1.66
N GLN A 199 -2.54 -4.02 -1.23
CA GLN A 199 -1.92 -3.87 0.09
C GLN A 199 -2.80 -3.02 1.03
N LEU A 200 -3.43 -1.97 0.50
CA LEU A 200 -4.33 -1.07 1.20
C LEU A 200 -5.63 -0.90 0.40
N LEU A 201 -6.75 -0.88 1.11
CA LEU A 201 -8.07 -0.67 0.54
C LEU A 201 -8.68 0.60 1.13
N MET A 202 -9.33 1.42 0.30
CA MET A 202 -10.05 2.60 0.77
C MET A 202 -11.43 2.70 0.14
N VAL A 203 -12.38 3.24 0.90
CA VAL A 203 -13.67 3.71 0.40
C VAL A 203 -13.86 5.15 0.81
N MET A 204 -14.35 5.99 -0.09
CA MET A 204 -14.44 7.42 0.19
C MET A 204 -15.52 8.15 -0.59
N ASN A 205 -15.96 9.26 0.00
CA ASN A 205 -16.64 10.35 -0.67
C ASN A 205 -16.04 11.66 -0.10
N ARG A 206 -16.50 12.82 -0.54
CA ARG A 206 -15.96 14.10 -0.05
C ARG A 206 -16.13 14.31 1.46
N VAL A 207 -17.04 13.61 2.13
CA VAL A 207 -17.39 13.81 3.54
C VAL A 207 -16.69 12.82 4.47
N GLU A 208 -16.45 11.59 4.00
CA GLU A 208 -15.90 10.50 4.80
C GLU A 208 -14.95 9.65 3.96
N ALA A 209 -13.89 9.14 4.60
CA ALA A 209 -13.01 8.12 4.03
C ALA A 209 -12.71 7.06 5.07
N ARG A 210 -12.72 5.79 4.65
CA ARG A 210 -12.35 4.64 5.48
C ARG A 210 -11.32 3.78 4.77
N TYR A 211 -10.46 3.16 5.57
CA TYR A 211 -9.45 2.23 5.08
C TYR A 211 -9.56 0.86 5.76
N ALA A 212 -9.00 -0.14 5.09
CA ALA A 212 -8.82 -1.49 5.59
C ALA A 212 -7.74 -2.23 4.78
N THR A 213 -7.50 -3.49 5.13
CA THR A 213 -6.69 -4.42 4.33
C THR A 213 -7.57 -5.47 3.69
N VAL A 214 -6.99 -6.26 2.78
CA VAL A 214 -7.66 -7.40 2.13
C VAL A 214 -8.22 -8.37 3.18
N GLY A 215 -9.44 -8.85 2.94
CA GLY A 215 -10.13 -9.81 3.80
C GLY A 215 -10.70 -9.22 5.10
N THR A 216 -10.60 -7.90 5.35
CA THR A 216 -11.13 -7.25 6.55
C THR A 216 -12.66 -7.09 6.49
N PRO A 217 -13.42 -7.66 7.44
CA PRO A 217 -14.87 -7.45 7.52
C PRO A 217 -15.25 -5.98 7.73
N ARG A 218 -16.38 -5.56 7.16
CA ARG A 218 -16.85 -4.16 7.14
C ARG A 218 -16.80 -3.44 8.49
N GLN A 219 -17.13 -4.12 9.59
CA GLN A 219 -17.17 -3.52 10.92
C GLN A 219 -15.79 -3.10 11.46
N PHE A 220 -14.70 -3.58 10.85
CA PHE A 220 -13.33 -3.25 11.23
C PHE A 220 -12.67 -2.20 10.33
N TRP A 221 -13.40 -1.67 9.34
CA TRP A 221 -12.94 -0.55 8.54
C TRP A 221 -12.94 0.73 9.37
N GLN A 222 -11.86 1.50 9.29
CA GLN A 222 -11.62 2.64 10.18
C GLN A 222 -11.43 3.94 9.40
N THR A 223 -11.66 5.07 10.08
CA THR A 223 -11.24 6.39 9.58
C THR A 223 -9.80 6.68 10.01
N TRP A 224 -9.09 7.47 9.21
CA TRP A 224 -7.77 7.98 9.58
C TRP A 224 -7.90 9.38 10.14
N ARG A 225 -7.31 9.63 11.30
CA ARG A 225 -7.17 10.96 11.89
C ARG A 225 -5.69 11.27 11.98
N ASP A 226 -5.23 12.14 11.10
CA ASP A 226 -3.84 12.55 11.09
C ASP A 226 -3.53 13.51 12.26
N GLU A 227 -2.34 13.37 12.86
CA GLU A 227 -1.84 14.24 13.93
C GLU A 227 -0.88 15.32 13.41
N GLU A 228 -0.34 15.14 12.19
CA GLU A 228 0.75 15.94 11.62
C GLU A 228 0.25 16.83 10.48
N ASP A 229 -0.69 16.34 9.68
CA ASP A 229 -1.17 17.00 8.47
C ASP A 229 -2.22 18.09 8.80
N ARG A 230 -2.12 19.23 8.10
CA ARG A 230 -3.06 20.35 8.17
C ARG A 230 -3.54 20.74 6.79
N ASP A 231 -4.70 21.38 6.72
CA ASP A 231 -5.31 21.77 5.45
C ASP A 231 -4.40 22.71 4.65
N GLU A 232 -3.60 23.56 5.29
CA GLU A 232 -2.69 24.48 4.62
C GLU A 232 -1.55 23.75 3.86
N ILE A 233 -1.21 22.52 4.27
CA ILE A 233 -0.22 21.68 3.58
C ILE A 233 -0.88 20.96 2.39
N ILE A 234 -2.15 20.59 2.54
CA ILE A 234 -2.89 19.81 1.55
C ILE A 234 -3.43 20.71 0.43
N ASP A 235 -3.84 21.92 0.74
CA ASP A 235 -4.44 22.90 -0.18
C ASP A 235 -3.64 23.11 -1.48
N PRO A 236 -2.33 23.44 -1.44
CA PRO A 236 -1.56 23.64 -2.66
C PRO A 236 -1.41 22.37 -3.51
N LEU A 237 -1.51 21.18 -2.89
CA LEU A 237 -1.47 19.89 -3.62
C LEU A 237 -2.82 19.56 -4.24
N ALA A 238 -3.90 19.74 -3.47
CA ALA A 238 -5.28 19.46 -3.88
C ALA A 238 -5.77 20.39 -5.01
N ASN A 239 -5.21 21.60 -5.07
CA ASN A 239 -5.51 22.62 -6.08
C ASN A 239 -4.39 22.79 -7.11
N ARG A 240 -3.39 21.90 -7.15
CA ARG A 240 -2.32 21.95 -8.15
C ARG A 240 -2.91 21.71 -9.55
N PRO A 241 -2.68 22.61 -10.52
CA PRO A 241 -3.05 22.35 -11.90
C PRO A 241 -2.32 21.12 -12.45
N LEU A 242 -3.05 20.29 -13.20
CA LEU A 242 -2.44 19.21 -13.97
C LEU A 242 -1.65 19.80 -15.14
N THR A 243 -0.50 19.22 -15.44
CA THR A 243 0.18 19.44 -16.73
C THR A 243 -0.68 18.89 -17.87
N ALA A 244 -0.40 19.30 -19.12
CA ALA A 244 -1.16 18.82 -20.28
C ALA A 244 -1.17 17.28 -20.38
N ALA A 245 -0.01 16.64 -20.22
CA ALA A 245 0.11 15.18 -20.26
C ALA A 245 -0.65 14.48 -19.11
N GLU A 246 -0.60 15.06 -17.89
CA GLU A 246 -1.38 14.55 -16.76
C GLU A 246 -2.89 14.69 -17.01
N ALA A 247 -3.34 15.82 -17.55
CA ALA A 247 -4.73 16.07 -17.88
C ALA A 247 -5.23 15.11 -18.98
N ASP A 248 -4.44 14.88 -20.01
CA ASP A 248 -4.78 13.94 -21.10
C ASP A 248 -4.92 12.50 -20.58
N ALA A 249 -4.09 12.09 -19.60
CA ALA A 249 -4.20 10.79 -18.97
C ALA A 249 -5.42 10.70 -18.02
N VAL A 250 -5.60 11.70 -17.14
CA VAL A 250 -6.68 11.75 -16.15
C VAL A 250 -8.06 11.81 -16.82
N PHE A 251 -8.23 12.68 -17.82
CA PHE A 251 -9.47 12.86 -18.54
C PHE A 251 -9.50 12.02 -19.83
N SER A 252 -9.14 10.74 -19.72
CA SER A 252 -9.21 9.77 -20.81
C SER A 252 -10.37 8.80 -20.65
N GLY A 253 -10.75 8.13 -21.74
CA GLY A 253 -11.79 7.10 -21.73
C GLY A 253 -13.09 7.63 -21.14
N ASP A 254 -13.54 6.99 -20.06
CA ASP A 254 -14.79 7.36 -19.39
C ASP A 254 -14.79 8.77 -18.79
N PHE A 255 -13.65 9.43 -18.60
CA PHE A 255 -13.60 10.81 -18.06
C PHE A 255 -13.36 11.88 -19.10
N ALA A 256 -13.27 11.52 -20.40
CA ALA A 256 -13.04 12.49 -21.46
C ALA A 256 -14.09 13.61 -21.48
N PHE A 257 -15.36 13.26 -21.23
CA PHE A 257 -16.45 14.24 -21.19
C PHE A 257 -16.38 15.19 -19.98
N ALA A 258 -15.72 14.79 -18.89
CA ALA A 258 -15.68 15.55 -17.64
C ALA A 258 -14.63 16.66 -17.66
N ARG A 259 -13.69 16.64 -18.61
CA ARG A 259 -12.57 17.60 -18.68
C ARG A 259 -13.02 19.05 -18.61
N ALA A 260 -13.90 19.46 -19.52
CA ALA A 260 -14.36 20.85 -19.61
C ALA A 260 -15.04 21.32 -18.30
N HIS A 261 -15.81 20.45 -17.65
CA HIS A 261 -16.45 20.75 -16.38
C HIS A 261 -15.42 21.01 -15.27
N PHE A 262 -14.43 20.12 -15.11
CA PHE A 262 -13.43 20.27 -14.05
C PHE A 262 -12.41 21.38 -14.32
N GLU A 263 -12.09 21.67 -15.59
CA GLU A 263 -11.29 22.83 -15.97
C GLU A 263 -12.03 24.14 -15.66
N ALA A 264 -13.34 24.23 -15.94
CA ALA A 264 -14.16 25.38 -15.58
C ALA A 264 -14.22 25.59 -14.05
N LEU A 265 -14.46 24.51 -13.29
CA LEU A 265 -14.44 24.58 -11.83
C LEU A 265 -13.09 25.06 -11.27
N ALA A 266 -11.98 24.59 -11.84
CA ALA A 266 -10.64 25.03 -11.43
C ALA A 266 -10.40 26.52 -11.76
N ALA A 267 -11.00 27.03 -12.83
CA ALA A 267 -10.93 28.44 -13.21
C ALA A 267 -11.79 29.36 -12.31
N GLU A 268 -12.87 28.83 -11.70
CA GLU A 268 -13.70 29.56 -10.74
C GLU A 268 -13.00 29.78 -9.38
N GLY A 269 -12.03 28.93 -9.05
CA GLY A 269 -11.18 29.10 -7.87
C GLY A 269 -10.77 27.79 -7.23
N ALA A 270 -10.01 27.89 -6.13
CA ALA A 270 -9.56 26.75 -5.36
C ALA A 270 -10.75 26.03 -4.70
N ARG A 271 -10.78 24.69 -4.79
CA ARG A 271 -11.75 23.87 -4.06
C ARG A 271 -11.33 23.74 -2.59
N ALA A 272 -12.31 23.67 -1.70
CA ALA A 272 -12.05 23.38 -0.28
C ALA A 272 -11.48 21.96 -0.05
N ILE A 273 -10.65 21.85 0.98
CA ILE A 273 -10.11 20.58 1.47
C ILE A 273 -11.20 19.73 2.14
N THR A 274 -11.23 18.46 1.76
CA THR A 274 -12.26 17.52 2.17
C THR A 274 -11.70 16.40 3.05
N ALA A 275 -12.58 15.61 3.68
CA ALA A 275 -12.14 14.45 4.47
C ALA A 275 -11.42 13.40 3.61
N GLN A 276 -11.81 13.29 2.34
CA GLN A 276 -11.13 12.49 1.34
C GLN A 276 -9.69 12.94 1.13
N ASP A 277 -9.47 14.24 0.92
CA ASP A 277 -8.14 14.79 0.66
C ASP A 277 -7.21 14.53 1.84
N ARG A 278 -7.70 14.76 3.06
CA ARG A 278 -6.96 14.46 4.29
C ARG A 278 -6.57 12.99 4.37
N ALA A 279 -7.49 12.06 4.06
CA ALA A 279 -7.19 10.63 4.10
C ALA A 279 -6.18 10.20 3.02
N ILE A 280 -6.30 10.73 1.80
CA ILE A 280 -5.36 10.45 0.71
C ILE A 280 -3.96 10.98 1.08
N HIS A 281 -3.85 12.25 1.49
CA HIS A 281 -2.56 12.81 1.89
C HIS A 281 -1.94 12.05 3.08
N ALA A 282 -2.75 11.71 4.07
CA ALA A 282 -2.29 11.06 5.30
C ALA A 282 -1.81 9.62 5.13
N MET A 283 -2.25 8.91 4.07
CA MET A 283 -1.96 7.48 3.88
C MET A 283 -1.27 7.15 2.56
N CYS A 284 -1.49 7.93 1.51
CA CYS A 284 -1.12 7.56 0.14
C CYS A 284 0.15 8.25 -0.36
N ARG A 285 0.74 9.18 0.41
CA ARG A 285 2.09 9.70 0.09
C ARG A 285 3.07 8.54 -0.10
N PRO A 286 3.93 8.53 -1.14
CA PRO A 286 4.85 7.44 -1.43
C PRO A 286 5.57 6.84 -0.21
N GLU A 287 6.21 7.68 0.59
CA GLU A 287 6.94 7.29 1.80
C GLU A 287 6.01 6.75 2.89
N ARG A 288 4.83 7.36 3.06
CA ARG A 288 3.85 6.98 4.07
C ARG A 288 3.18 5.65 3.74
N LEU A 289 2.83 5.44 2.47
CA LEU A 289 2.23 4.21 1.98
C LEU A 289 3.17 3.03 2.18
N LEU A 290 4.44 3.17 1.77
CA LEU A 290 5.44 2.12 1.95
C LEU A 290 5.73 1.84 3.44
N ASP A 291 5.78 2.87 4.28
CA ASP A 291 5.99 2.72 5.71
C ASP A 291 4.82 1.97 6.38
N LEU A 292 3.58 2.36 6.05
CA LEU A 292 2.36 1.70 6.53
C LEU A 292 2.33 0.21 6.17
N ILE A 293 2.76 -0.12 4.96
CA ILE A 293 2.78 -1.51 4.48
C ILE A 293 3.90 -2.28 5.18
N ARG A 294 5.15 -1.79 5.16
CA ARG A 294 6.30 -2.57 5.66
C ARG A 294 6.36 -2.67 7.19
N ARG A 295 6.09 -1.57 7.90
CA ARG A 295 6.30 -1.51 9.37
C ARG A 295 5.01 -1.70 10.16
N PHE A 296 3.89 -1.26 9.60
CA PHE A 296 2.62 -1.15 10.31
C PHE A 296 1.54 -2.12 9.81
N THR A 297 1.91 -3.09 8.98
CA THR A 297 1.05 -4.22 8.63
C THR A 297 1.54 -5.48 9.32
N VAL A 298 0.62 -6.27 9.86
CA VAL A 298 0.89 -7.58 10.46
C VAL A 298 -0.17 -8.57 9.99
N PHE A 299 0.18 -9.85 9.95
CA PHE A 299 -0.76 -10.95 9.75
C PHE A 299 -0.97 -11.59 11.11
N ASP A 300 -2.20 -11.67 11.61
CA ASP A 300 -2.48 -12.25 12.92
C ASP A 300 -3.40 -13.46 12.70
N GLY A 301 -2.81 -14.65 12.69
CA GLY A 301 -3.51 -15.88 12.32
C GLY A 301 -4.04 -15.84 10.88
N GLY A 302 -3.21 -15.33 9.96
CA GLY A 302 -3.57 -15.14 8.54
C GLY A 302 -4.54 -13.97 8.26
N ALA A 303 -5.03 -13.28 9.28
CA ALA A 303 -5.78 -12.04 9.10
C ALA A 303 -4.83 -10.86 8.99
N ARG A 304 -4.73 -10.28 7.78
CA ARG A 304 -3.98 -9.05 7.55
C ARG A 304 -4.63 -7.89 8.30
N LYS A 305 -3.80 -7.09 8.99
CA LYS A 305 -4.18 -5.91 9.77
C LYS A 305 -3.15 -4.81 9.54
N VAL A 306 -3.63 -3.59 9.29
CA VAL A 306 -2.80 -2.38 9.28
C VAL A 306 -3.06 -1.55 10.54
N ALA A 307 -2.06 -0.83 11.01
CA ALA A 307 -2.15 0.00 12.21
C ALA A 307 -3.29 1.02 12.14
N ARG A 308 -3.89 1.29 13.31
CA ARG A 308 -4.73 2.47 13.52
C ARG A 308 -3.86 3.71 13.66
N HIS A 309 -4.40 4.89 13.36
CA HIS A 309 -3.66 6.16 13.40
C HIS A 309 -2.91 6.38 14.73
N GLN A 310 -3.56 6.13 15.87
CA GLN A 310 -2.91 6.27 17.18
C GLN A 310 -1.76 5.28 17.42
N GLN A 311 -1.84 4.07 16.84
CA GLN A 311 -0.76 3.09 16.92
C GLN A 311 0.42 3.57 16.06
N PHE A 312 0.15 4.05 14.85
CA PHE A 312 1.14 4.58 13.94
C PHE A 312 1.93 5.75 14.55
N PHE A 313 1.25 6.80 15.02
CA PHE A 313 1.91 7.97 15.61
C PHE A 313 2.58 7.65 16.94
N GLY A 314 1.96 6.82 17.79
CA GLY A 314 2.54 6.40 19.06
C GLY A 314 3.86 5.63 18.88
N ILE A 315 3.91 4.72 17.89
CA ILE A 315 5.13 3.96 17.58
C ILE A 315 6.20 4.86 16.98
N ARG A 316 5.86 5.78 16.04
CA ARG A 316 6.84 6.72 15.47
C ARG A 316 7.51 7.57 16.54
N LYS A 317 6.71 8.18 17.43
CA LYS A 317 7.21 8.95 18.59
C LYS A 317 8.09 8.08 19.49
N ALA A 318 7.74 6.81 19.71
CA ALA A 318 8.55 5.89 20.50
C ALA A 318 9.90 5.57 19.83
N VAL A 319 9.92 5.30 18.53
CA VAL A 319 11.16 5.06 17.77
C VAL A 319 12.06 6.30 17.80
N GLU A 320 11.51 7.48 17.52
CA GLU A 320 12.24 8.76 17.59
C GLU A 320 12.81 9.01 18.99
N ARG A 321 12.04 8.68 20.03
CA ARG A 321 12.51 8.79 21.42
C ARG A 321 13.68 7.86 21.71
N VAL A 322 13.61 6.61 21.26
CA VAL A 322 14.66 5.58 21.46
C VAL A 322 15.95 5.91 20.69
N ARG A 323 15.87 6.68 19.59
CA ARG A 323 17.05 7.19 18.87
C ARG A 323 17.88 8.19 19.70
N GLN A 324 17.27 8.83 20.70
CA GLN A 324 17.96 9.83 21.52
C GLN A 324 18.66 9.19 22.72
N PHE A 325 19.79 9.78 23.11
CA PHE A 325 20.54 9.43 24.31
C PHE A 325 20.41 10.52 25.38
N ASN A 326 20.49 10.14 26.66
CA ASN A 326 20.63 11.06 27.78
C ASN A 326 22.13 11.36 28.04
N LEU A 327 22.41 12.18 29.06
CA LEU A 327 23.79 12.55 29.45
C LEU A 327 24.64 11.33 29.84
N ASP A 328 24.03 10.28 30.38
CA ASP A 328 24.70 9.02 30.75
C ASP A 328 24.87 8.07 29.56
N SER A 329 24.66 8.53 28.33
CA SER A 329 24.73 7.71 27.11
C SER A 329 23.77 6.51 27.11
N ARG A 330 22.65 6.60 27.84
CA ARG A 330 21.54 5.65 27.81
C ARG A 330 20.45 6.14 26.87
N ARG A 331 19.83 5.23 26.13
CA ARG A 331 18.67 5.57 25.28
C ARG A 331 17.53 6.10 26.14
N LYS A 332 16.84 7.14 25.68
CA LYS A 332 15.70 7.69 26.42
C LYS A 332 14.51 6.74 26.33
N GLY A 333 13.87 6.47 27.46
CA GLY A 333 12.61 5.73 27.55
C GLY A 333 11.38 6.61 27.38
N GLY A 334 10.21 5.99 27.53
CA GLY A 334 8.90 6.64 27.49
C GLY A 334 7.76 5.72 27.90
N VAL A 335 6.56 6.28 27.99
CA VAL A 335 5.33 5.54 28.33
C VAL A 335 4.32 5.72 27.20
N ILE A 336 3.76 4.61 26.71
CA ILE A 336 2.60 4.63 25.81
C ILE A 336 1.40 4.13 26.60
N TRP A 337 0.42 5.01 26.80
CA TRP A 337 -0.81 4.65 27.49
C TRP A 337 -1.88 4.20 26.49
N HIS A 338 -2.32 2.95 26.64
CA HIS A 338 -3.39 2.34 25.85
C HIS A 338 -4.62 2.11 26.73
N THR A 339 -5.81 2.35 26.18
CA THR A 339 -7.06 1.83 26.75
C THR A 339 -7.17 0.33 26.47
N GLN A 340 -7.96 -0.40 27.27
CA GLN A 340 -8.20 -1.83 27.07
C GLN A 340 -8.87 -2.08 25.71
N GLY A 341 -8.45 -3.14 25.00
CA GLY A 341 -8.98 -3.49 23.68
C GLY A 341 -8.51 -2.60 22.52
N SER A 342 -7.64 -1.61 22.77
CA SER A 342 -7.13 -0.71 21.72
C SER A 342 -6.08 -1.33 20.79
N GLY A 343 -5.66 -2.58 21.04
CA GLY A 343 -4.67 -3.30 20.23
C GLY A 343 -3.23 -3.18 20.75
N LYS A 344 -3.02 -3.04 22.06
CA LYS A 344 -1.70 -2.88 22.69
C LYS A 344 -0.67 -3.94 22.23
N SER A 345 -1.04 -5.22 22.17
CA SER A 345 -0.11 -6.29 21.76
C SER A 345 0.33 -6.13 20.29
N LEU A 346 -0.58 -5.74 19.39
CA LEU A 346 -0.23 -5.43 18.00
C LEU A 346 0.69 -4.21 17.91
N THR A 347 0.47 -3.20 18.77
CA THR A 347 1.39 -2.05 18.88
C THR A 347 2.80 -2.51 19.27
N MET A 348 2.94 -3.47 20.19
CA MET A 348 4.26 -4.01 20.57
C MET A 348 4.95 -4.72 19.41
N VAL A 349 4.21 -5.54 18.65
CA VAL A 349 4.75 -6.25 17.47
C VAL A 349 5.24 -5.24 16.42
N MET A 350 4.42 -4.24 16.08
CA MET A 350 4.76 -3.21 15.10
C MET A 350 5.91 -2.31 15.59
N LEU A 351 5.97 -2.00 16.88
CA LEU A 351 7.11 -1.29 17.48
C LEU A 351 8.39 -2.12 17.36
N GLY A 352 8.33 -3.41 17.68
CA GLY A 352 9.49 -4.29 17.58
C GLY A 352 10.01 -4.41 16.14
N ARG A 353 9.10 -4.57 15.18
CA ARG A 353 9.42 -4.52 13.74
C ARG A 353 10.01 -3.17 13.33
N SER A 354 9.44 -2.06 13.80
CA SER A 354 9.93 -0.72 13.48
C SER A 354 11.34 -0.47 14.00
N LEU A 355 11.66 -0.93 15.23
CA LEU A 355 12.99 -0.87 15.82
C LEU A 355 13.99 -1.76 15.06
N ALA A 356 13.59 -3.00 14.70
CA ALA A 356 14.41 -3.94 13.94
C ALA A 356 14.80 -3.41 12.54
N LEU A 357 13.89 -2.66 11.91
CA LEU A 357 14.08 -2.06 10.59
C LEU A 357 14.69 -0.65 10.65
N ASP A 358 15.09 -0.15 11.82
CA ASP A 358 15.67 1.18 11.97
C ASP A 358 17.19 1.16 11.84
N LYS A 359 17.71 1.79 10.77
CA LYS A 359 19.16 1.85 10.49
C LYS A 359 19.98 2.56 11.57
N ALA A 360 19.36 3.45 12.36
CA ALA A 360 20.02 4.13 13.47
C ALA A 360 20.13 3.27 14.74
N ILE A 361 19.50 2.10 14.75
CA ILE A 361 19.51 1.16 15.88
C ILE A 361 20.11 -0.16 15.41
N PRO A 362 21.45 -0.29 15.40
CA PRO A 362 22.11 -1.51 14.95
C PRO A 362 21.81 -2.67 15.92
N ASN A 363 21.47 -3.83 15.37
CA ASN A 363 21.25 -5.10 16.10
C ASN A 363 20.40 -4.95 17.38
N PRO A 364 19.14 -4.47 17.28
CA PRO A 364 18.30 -4.25 18.44
C PRO A 364 17.98 -5.58 19.13
N ARG A 365 18.17 -5.62 20.46
CA ARG A 365 17.68 -6.70 21.32
C ARG A 365 16.47 -6.21 22.08
N ILE A 366 15.34 -6.88 21.89
CA ILE A 366 14.05 -6.49 22.48
C ILE A 366 13.70 -7.48 23.58
N LEU A 367 13.64 -6.99 24.81
CA LEU A 367 13.15 -7.75 25.96
C LEU A 367 11.75 -7.26 26.32
N ILE A 368 10.79 -8.17 26.34
CA ILE A 368 9.42 -7.89 26.79
C ILE A 368 9.27 -8.49 28.18
N VAL A 369 8.83 -7.66 29.14
CA VAL A 369 8.62 -8.07 30.53
C VAL A 369 7.14 -7.86 30.87
N THR A 370 6.52 -8.90 31.42
CA THR A 370 5.14 -8.90 31.88
C THR A 370 5.08 -9.26 33.36
N ASP A 371 4.02 -8.87 34.03
CA ASP A 371 3.78 -9.14 35.45
C ASP A 371 3.10 -10.49 35.71
N ARG A 372 2.56 -11.14 34.66
CA ARG A 372 1.82 -12.41 34.76
C ARG A 372 2.15 -13.37 33.63
N ASP A 373 2.12 -14.67 33.94
CA ASP A 373 2.44 -15.77 33.01
C ASP A 373 1.40 -15.94 31.89
N ASP A 374 0.12 -15.72 32.19
CA ASP A 374 -0.97 -15.81 31.22
C ASP A 374 -0.84 -14.71 30.15
N LEU A 375 -0.51 -13.49 30.57
CA LEU A 375 -0.26 -12.36 29.69
C LEU A 375 1.00 -12.56 28.86
N ASP A 376 2.05 -13.11 29.45
CA ASP A 376 3.28 -13.47 28.75
C ASP A 376 2.99 -14.47 27.62
N LYS A 377 2.24 -15.53 27.93
CA LYS A 377 1.81 -16.52 26.93
C LYS A 377 0.99 -15.87 25.82
N GLN A 378 0.03 -15.00 26.15
CA GLN A 378 -0.78 -14.29 25.17
C GLN A 378 0.06 -13.40 24.24
N ILE A 379 1.06 -12.69 24.78
CA ILE A 379 1.96 -11.86 23.99
C ILE A 379 2.85 -12.72 23.10
N LYS A 380 3.42 -13.80 23.64
CA LYS A 380 4.18 -14.79 22.86
C LYS A 380 3.35 -15.32 21.69
N ASP A 381 2.11 -15.71 21.94
CA ASP A 381 1.20 -16.25 20.92
C ASP A 381 0.86 -15.18 19.87
N THR A 382 0.74 -13.90 20.26
CA THR A 382 0.54 -12.77 19.34
C THR A 382 1.78 -12.53 18.45
N PHE A 383 2.98 -12.61 19.01
CA PHE A 383 4.21 -12.46 18.22
C PHE A 383 4.37 -13.62 17.24
N LYS A 384 4.08 -14.86 17.69
CA LYS A 384 4.06 -16.05 16.82
C LYS A 384 3.00 -15.96 15.74
N SER A 385 1.79 -15.49 16.06
CA SER A 385 0.73 -15.31 15.07
C SER A 385 1.09 -14.28 14.00
N CYS A 386 1.99 -13.36 14.35
CA CYS A 386 2.62 -12.35 13.48
C CYS A 386 3.96 -12.77 12.88
N GLU A 387 4.27 -14.06 12.89
CA GLU A 387 5.47 -14.68 12.26
C GLU A 387 6.79 -14.13 12.80
N LEU A 388 6.79 -13.76 14.07
CA LEU A 388 7.99 -13.51 14.84
C LEU A 388 8.25 -14.70 15.76
N GLU A 389 9.52 -15.01 16.02
CA GLU A 389 9.93 -16.12 16.89
C GLU A 389 10.44 -15.59 18.25
N PRO A 390 9.55 -15.27 19.20
CA PRO A 390 9.95 -14.82 20.54
C PRO A 390 10.51 -16.00 21.35
N VAL A 391 11.65 -15.78 21.99
CA VAL A 391 12.22 -16.70 22.99
C VAL A 391 11.67 -16.31 24.36
N ARG A 392 10.93 -17.24 25.00
CA ARG A 392 10.44 -17.05 26.37
C ARG A 392 11.55 -17.46 27.34
N ALA A 393 11.91 -16.57 28.26
CA ALA A 393 12.79 -16.95 29.37
C ALA A 393 12.05 -17.95 30.27
N THR A 394 12.68 -19.08 30.56
CA THR A 394 12.21 -20.02 31.58
C THR A 394 12.94 -19.70 32.88
N SER A 395 12.18 -19.52 33.96
CA SER A 395 12.72 -19.41 35.32
C SER A 395 13.39 -20.70 35.77
#